data_AF-A0A925HNN1-F1
#
_entry.id   AF-A0A925HNN1-F1
#
_cell.length_a   1.000
_cell.length_b   1.000
_cell.length_c   1.000
_cell.angle_alpha   90.00
_cell.angle_beta   90.00
_cell.angle_gamma   90.00
#
_symmetry.space_group_name_H-M   'P 1'
#
loop_
_entity.id
_entity.type
_entity.pdbx_description
1 polymer ?
#
loop_
_entity_poly.entity_id
_entity_poly.type
_entity_poly.pdbx_seq_one_letter_code
_entity_poly.pdbx_strand_id
1 'polypeptide(L)'
;MERAPPTFIVGIGASAGGLNAYKAFFDALMPNTGMAFVVISHIYPAAHSQLAEILSRHTKMGVALATSGMKIWADEVYVIPGDADLLVENGALTVISPRTRRNAQVDIFFSSLATAMGARAIGIVLSGFGGDGTDGCRDIKAKGGTTFAQDSSAEINEIPLNAQASGSVDFVLPPAKMSSALSRIAARFAQDESLRNNRNTTDKHFDQKNKAVEEETDESVLSNRLSADRERESERAITDLKEAEDRRSSTGNQFPPLDDRGLTLEREKSDEAQNVQREAEDRARESERFQKRLIAEAFFEIDRASANTGLLDERVRADREFQHTSRLLSKEETSHTVTQATLFARNLSMAAVSHDLRNHLNAIAMGASVMRNNLVYGEKDVSTLLKSIDMIERNSASMDRMISDLLDLERMESGKLSLEREKYDISALLHECKELFAPVLDSKSISMSIHTGPEPIFADIARD
;
A
#
# COMPACT_ATOMS: atom_id res chain seq x y z
N MET A 1 7.77 -23.11 16.34
CA MET A 1 8.15 -21.70 16.09
C MET A 1 7.40 -20.84 17.07
N GLU A 2 8.10 -19.95 17.75
CA GLU A 2 7.50 -18.99 18.68
C GLU A 2 6.69 -17.96 17.88
N ARG A 3 5.44 -17.69 18.27
CA ARG A 3 4.55 -16.77 17.57
C ARG A 3 4.97 -15.33 17.85
N ALA A 4 5.30 -14.57 16.80
CA ALA A 4 5.74 -13.18 16.89
C ALA A 4 4.64 -12.21 16.44
N PRO A 5 4.54 -11.00 17.06
CA PRO A 5 3.64 -9.97 16.58
C PRO A 5 4.07 -9.50 15.17
N PRO A 6 3.11 -9.15 14.28
CA PRO A 6 3.43 -8.78 12.91
C PRO A 6 4.05 -7.37 12.83
N THR A 7 4.99 -7.20 11.90
CA THR A 7 5.54 -5.88 11.58
C THR A 7 4.48 -5.00 10.93
N PHE A 8 3.73 -5.57 9.97
CA PHE A 8 2.62 -4.93 9.26
C PHE A 8 1.36 -5.78 9.35
N ILE A 9 0.20 -5.13 9.36
CA ILE A 9 -1.08 -5.80 9.14
C ILE A 9 -1.64 -5.32 7.81
N VAL A 10 -1.91 -6.29 6.93
CA VAL A 10 -2.42 -6.08 5.58
C VAL A 10 -3.90 -6.41 5.56
N GLY A 11 -4.75 -5.39 5.45
CA GLY A 11 -6.17 -5.55 5.18
C GLY A 11 -6.42 -5.72 3.69
N ILE A 12 -7.15 -6.75 3.29
CA ILE A 12 -7.47 -7.04 1.89
C ILE A 12 -8.99 -7.08 1.74
N GLY A 13 -9.55 -6.10 1.05
CA GLY A 13 -10.98 -5.98 0.78
C GLY A 13 -11.35 -6.37 -0.64
N ALA A 14 -12.39 -7.17 -0.81
CA ALA A 14 -12.96 -7.48 -2.12
C ALA A 14 -14.45 -7.84 -2.00
N SER A 15 -15.15 -7.79 -3.13
CA SER A 15 -16.56 -8.16 -3.23
C SER A 15 -16.77 -9.11 -4.42
N ALA A 16 -17.71 -8.81 -5.31
CA ALA A 16 -17.95 -9.59 -6.51
C ALA A 16 -16.68 -9.68 -7.41
N GLY A 17 -16.34 -10.90 -7.84
CA GLY A 17 -15.08 -11.20 -8.56
C GLY A 17 -13.83 -11.29 -7.68
N GLY A 18 -13.93 -11.04 -6.37
CA GLY A 18 -12.79 -11.00 -5.44
C GLY A 18 -12.09 -12.34 -5.21
N LEU A 19 -12.80 -13.47 -5.38
CA LEU A 19 -12.25 -14.80 -5.07
C LEU A 19 -10.99 -15.13 -5.90
N ASN A 20 -11.03 -14.86 -7.21
CA ASN A 20 -9.88 -15.12 -8.09
C ASN A 20 -8.72 -14.18 -7.78
N ALA A 21 -9.02 -12.93 -7.41
CA ALA A 21 -8.02 -11.97 -6.99
C ALA A 21 -7.31 -12.40 -5.69
N TYR A 22 -8.06 -12.91 -4.69
CA TYR A 22 -7.46 -13.47 -3.47
C TYR A 22 -6.54 -14.65 -3.78
N LYS A 23 -6.99 -15.61 -4.59
CA LYS A 23 -6.18 -16.77 -4.98
C LYS A 23 -4.88 -16.33 -5.64
N ALA A 24 -4.97 -15.47 -6.66
CA ALA A 24 -3.81 -14.96 -7.38
C ALA A 24 -2.83 -14.19 -6.47
N PHE A 25 -3.36 -13.46 -5.47
CA PHE A 25 -2.54 -12.79 -4.47
C PHE A 25 -1.79 -13.78 -3.57
N PHE A 26 -2.51 -14.75 -2.98
CA PHE A 26 -1.91 -15.69 -2.03
C PHE A 26 -0.99 -16.73 -2.71
N ASP A 27 -1.31 -17.17 -3.94
CA ASP A 27 -0.45 -18.08 -4.72
C ASP A 27 0.92 -17.46 -5.00
N ALA A 28 0.98 -16.14 -5.19
CA ALA A 28 2.22 -15.41 -5.44
C ALA A 28 2.98 -15.04 -4.15
N LEU A 29 2.34 -15.17 -2.98
CA LEU A 29 2.86 -14.66 -1.72
C LEU A 29 3.76 -15.70 -1.02
N MET A 30 4.99 -15.30 -0.69
CA MET A 30 5.85 -16.14 0.15
C MET A 30 5.31 -16.23 1.58
N PRO A 31 5.40 -17.38 2.26
CA PRO A 31 4.75 -17.59 3.56
C PRO A 31 5.45 -16.96 4.76
N ASN A 32 6.71 -16.51 4.64
CA ASN A 32 7.48 -15.95 5.76
C ASN A 32 7.72 -14.45 5.52
N THR A 33 6.64 -13.69 5.57
CA THR A 33 6.64 -12.25 5.30
C THR A 33 6.92 -11.41 6.55
N GLY A 34 6.67 -11.94 7.75
CA GLY A 34 6.61 -11.17 8.98
C GLY A 34 5.36 -10.27 9.09
N MET A 35 4.41 -10.39 8.15
CA MET A 35 3.16 -9.64 8.10
C MET A 35 1.98 -10.52 8.47
N ALA A 36 0.88 -9.91 8.92
CA ALA A 36 -0.40 -10.60 9.07
C ALA A 36 -1.38 -10.14 8.00
N PHE A 37 -2.23 -11.05 7.52
CA PHE A 37 -3.18 -10.77 6.45
C PHE A 37 -4.61 -10.91 6.96
N VAL A 38 -5.45 -9.91 6.72
CA VAL A 38 -6.86 -9.94 7.13
C VAL A 38 -7.73 -9.73 5.90
N VAL A 39 -8.50 -10.76 5.54
CA VAL A 39 -9.33 -10.84 4.35
C VAL A 39 -10.77 -10.46 4.69
N ILE A 40 -11.24 -9.38 4.07
CA ILE A 40 -12.57 -8.83 4.22
C ILE A 40 -13.35 -9.05 2.93
N SER A 41 -14.31 -9.97 2.94
CA SER A 41 -15.15 -10.26 1.78
C SER A 41 -16.61 -9.95 2.09
N HIS A 42 -17.34 -9.41 1.12
CA HIS A 42 -18.80 -9.31 1.20
C HIS A 42 -19.42 -10.70 1.11
N ILE A 43 -19.64 -11.33 2.27
CA ILE A 43 -20.29 -12.63 2.37
C ILE A 43 -21.77 -12.41 2.63
N TYR A 44 -22.62 -13.06 1.84
CA TYR A 44 -24.07 -13.03 2.08
C TYR A 44 -24.39 -13.74 3.40
N PRO A 45 -25.26 -13.20 4.28
CA PRO A 45 -25.50 -13.74 5.63
C PRO A 45 -25.94 -15.20 5.67
N ALA A 46 -26.64 -15.67 4.63
CA ALA A 46 -27.10 -17.05 4.50
C ALA A 46 -26.06 -18.00 3.85
N ALA A 47 -24.91 -17.49 3.41
CA ALA A 47 -23.87 -18.30 2.79
C ALA A 47 -22.88 -18.80 3.85
N HIS A 48 -22.70 -20.12 3.94
CA HIS A 48 -21.55 -20.69 4.64
C HIS A 48 -20.29 -20.34 3.85
N SER A 49 -19.53 -19.35 4.32
CA SER A 49 -18.28 -18.95 3.67
C SER A 49 -17.24 -20.05 3.83
N GLN A 50 -16.92 -20.71 2.73
CA GLN A 50 -15.77 -21.62 2.62
C GLN A 50 -14.48 -20.86 2.29
N LEU A 51 -14.48 -19.52 2.37
CA LEU A 51 -13.34 -18.71 1.92
C LEU A 51 -12.05 -19.07 2.66
N ALA A 52 -12.11 -19.28 3.99
CA ALA A 52 -10.93 -19.72 4.75
C ALA A 52 -10.40 -21.08 4.28
N GLU A 53 -11.29 -22.04 3.98
CA GLU A 53 -10.91 -23.36 3.47
C GLU A 53 -10.37 -23.30 2.04
N ILE A 54 -10.90 -22.40 1.21
CA ILE A 54 -10.39 -22.20 -0.15
C ILE A 54 -8.99 -21.60 -0.07
N LEU A 55 -8.81 -20.52 0.69
CA LEU A 55 -7.53 -19.82 0.78
C LEU A 55 -6.43 -20.67 1.43
N SER A 56 -6.77 -21.58 2.35
CA SER A 56 -5.78 -22.50 2.93
C SER A 56 -5.13 -23.45 1.91
N ARG A 57 -5.73 -23.62 0.73
CA ARG A 57 -5.14 -24.39 -0.39
C ARG A 57 -4.21 -23.55 -1.27
N HIS A 58 -4.23 -22.23 -1.11
CA HIS A 58 -3.49 -21.25 -1.91
C HIS A 58 -2.38 -20.54 -1.11
N THR A 59 -2.15 -20.93 0.15
CA THR A 59 -1.02 -20.43 0.95
C THR A 59 -0.51 -21.51 1.89
N LYS A 60 0.77 -21.38 2.29
CA LYS A 60 1.36 -22.20 3.35
C LYS A 60 1.19 -21.59 4.75
N MET A 61 0.71 -20.35 4.83
CA MET A 61 0.37 -19.69 6.09
C MET A 61 -0.86 -20.34 6.73
N GLY A 62 -0.97 -20.26 8.06
CA GLY A 62 -2.19 -20.67 8.73
C GLY A 62 -3.35 -19.76 8.30
N VAL A 63 -4.52 -20.35 8.06
CA VAL A 63 -5.74 -19.61 7.68
C VAL A 63 -6.83 -19.90 8.70
N ALA A 64 -7.34 -18.87 9.34
CA ALA A 64 -8.35 -18.98 10.39
C ALA A 64 -9.52 -18.03 10.14
N LEU A 65 -10.72 -18.44 10.57
CA LEU A 65 -11.85 -17.53 10.68
C LEU A 65 -11.65 -16.62 11.89
N ALA A 66 -11.82 -15.32 11.70
CA ALA A 66 -11.65 -14.34 12.77
C ALA A 66 -12.72 -14.52 13.86
N THR A 67 -12.28 -14.51 15.12
CA THR A 67 -13.16 -14.48 16.30
C THR A 67 -12.78 -13.32 17.20
N SER A 68 -13.74 -12.80 17.96
CA SER A 68 -13.48 -11.70 18.89
C SER A 68 -12.41 -12.08 19.93
N GLY A 69 -11.46 -11.18 20.18
CA GLY A 69 -10.33 -11.39 21.09
C GLY A 69 -9.16 -12.20 20.49
N MET A 70 -9.24 -12.59 19.22
CA MET A 70 -8.17 -13.35 18.56
C MET A 70 -6.94 -12.46 18.34
N LYS A 71 -5.80 -12.83 18.93
CA LYS A 71 -4.52 -12.14 18.71
C LYS A 71 -4.05 -12.31 17.27
N ILE A 72 -3.48 -11.24 16.73
CA ILE A 72 -2.94 -11.20 15.37
C ILE A 72 -1.45 -11.54 15.41
N TRP A 73 -1.05 -12.56 14.65
CA TRP A 73 0.33 -13.05 14.58
C TRP A 73 0.89 -12.91 13.16
N ALA A 74 2.21 -12.77 13.06
CA ALA A 74 2.90 -12.81 11.78
C ALA A 74 2.67 -14.14 11.05
N ASP A 75 2.65 -14.08 9.72
CA ASP A 75 2.56 -15.22 8.81
C ASP A 75 1.28 -16.05 8.98
N GLU A 76 0.20 -15.37 9.35
CA GLU A 76 -1.15 -15.93 9.49
C GLU A 76 -2.15 -15.09 8.67
N VAL A 77 -3.20 -15.77 8.20
CA VAL A 77 -4.31 -15.20 7.43
C VAL A 77 -5.60 -15.33 8.21
N TYR A 78 -6.31 -14.23 8.37
CA TYR A 78 -7.58 -14.15 9.10
C TYR A 78 -8.70 -13.78 8.14
N VAL A 79 -9.79 -14.52 8.14
CA VAL A 79 -10.93 -14.27 7.26
C VAL A 79 -12.12 -13.78 8.08
N ILE A 80 -12.77 -12.71 7.62
CA ILE A 80 -13.97 -12.18 8.27
C ILE A 80 -15.10 -13.25 8.33
N PRO A 81 -15.80 -13.40 9.46
CA PRO A 81 -16.99 -14.23 9.52
C PRO A 81 -18.16 -13.63 8.72
N GLY A 82 -19.12 -14.49 8.36
CA GLY A 82 -20.33 -14.04 7.65
C GLY A 82 -21.18 -13.09 8.52
N ASP A 83 -21.83 -12.13 7.86
CA ASP A 83 -22.71 -11.13 8.48
C ASP A 83 -22.12 -10.36 9.66
N ALA A 84 -20.82 -10.07 9.62
CA ALA A 84 -20.11 -9.36 10.68
C ALA A 84 -19.34 -8.14 10.17
N ASP A 85 -19.07 -7.21 11.09
CA ASP A 85 -17.99 -6.24 10.97
C ASP A 85 -16.76 -6.74 11.72
N LEU A 86 -15.57 -6.36 11.24
CA LEU A 86 -14.30 -6.74 11.83
C LEU A 86 -13.49 -5.48 12.11
N LEU A 87 -12.85 -5.43 13.28
CA LEU A 87 -12.00 -4.33 13.71
C LEU A 87 -10.69 -4.85 14.27
N VAL A 88 -9.66 -3.99 14.29
CA VAL A 88 -8.40 -4.22 15.01
C VAL A 88 -8.33 -3.32 16.23
N GLU A 89 -8.23 -3.92 17.41
CA GLU A 89 -8.12 -3.20 18.68
C GLU A 89 -7.09 -3.89 19.58
N ASN A 90 -6.15 -3.12 20.15
CA ASN A 90 -5.13 -3.63 21.08
C ASN A 90 -4.34 -4.86 20.57
N GLY A 91 -4.12 -4.95 19.25
CA GLY A 91 -3.41 -6.08 18.62
C GLY A 91 -4.25 -7.37 18.49
N ALA A 92 -5.56 -7.28 18.69
CA ALA A 92 -6.51 -8.38 18.52
C ALA A 92 -7.64 -7.99 17.56
N LEU A 93 -8.31 -9.01 17.02
CA LEU A 93 -9.50 -8.86 16.18
C LEU A 93 -10.75 -8.75 17.05
N THR A 94 -11.58 -7.74 16.81
CA THR A 94 -12.90 -7.59 17.41
C THR A 94 -13.96 -7.87 16.33
N VAL A 95 -14.85 -8.83 16.60
CA VAL A 95 -15.94 -9.21 15.69
C VAL A 95 -17.26 -8.67 16.23
N ILE A 96 -18.00 -7.93 15.41
CA ILE A 96 -19.33 -7.44 15.72
C ILE A 96 -20.33 -8.13 14.77
N SER A 97 -21.24 -8.92 15.33
CA SER A 97 -22.26 -9.66 14.57
C SER A 97 -23.63 -9.52 15.25
N PRO A 98 -24.72 -9.21 14.52
CA PRO A 98 -24.73 -8.96 13.08
C PRO A 98 -24.03 -7.63 12.73
N ARG A 99 -23.60 -7.50 11.47
CA ARG A 99 -22.96 -6.29 10.94
C ARG A 99 -23.83 -5.05 11.12
N THR A 100 -23.20 -3.92 11.36
CA THR A 100 -23.86 -2.64 11.63
C THR A 100 -24.41 -1.99 10.35
N ARG A 101 -23.70 -2.14 9.22
CA ARG A 101 -24.08 -1.56 7.93
C ARG A 101 -23.74 -2.50 6.79
N ARG A 102 -24.54 -2.53 5.72
CA ARG A 102 -24.20 -3.28 4.50
C ARG A 102 -23.18 -2.54 3.65
N ASN A 103 -22.27 -3.30 3.03
CA ASN A 103 -21.30 -2.83 2.03
C ASN A 103 -20.40 -1.70 2.55
N ALA A 104 -19.94 -1.85 3.80
CA ALA A 104 -19.03 -0.90 4.47
C ALA A 104 -17.95 -1.64 5.29
N GLN A 105 -17.86 -2.96 5.14
CA GLN A 105 -17.00 -3.81 5.97
C GLN A 105 -15.53 -3.50 5.73
N VAL A 106 -15.15 -3.19 4.49
CA VAL A 106 -13.76 -2.87 4.15
C VAL A 106 -13.39 -1.53 4.75
N ASP A 107 -14.24 -0.51 4.61
CA ASP A 107 -14.03 0.81 5.22
C ASP A 107 -13.92 0.73 6.74
N ILE A 108 -14.84 0.02 7.41
CA ILE A 108 -14.83 -0.17 8.87
C ILE A 108 -13.52 -0.82 9.32
N PHE A 109 -13.12 -1.90 8.65
CA PHE A 109 -11.88 -2.59 9.00
C PHE A 109 -10.66 -1.69 8.76
N PHE A 110 -10.57 -1.04 7.60
CA PHE A 110 -9.43 -0.18 7.23
C PHE A 110 -9.28 1.02 8.15
N SER A 111 -10.38 1.64 8.58
CA SER A 111 -10.36 2.77 9.53
C SER A 111 -9.81 2.34 10.90
N SER A 112 -10.24 1.18 11.40
CA SER A 112 -9.70 0.62 12.66
C SER A 112 -8.22 0.21 12.52
N LEU A 113 -7.86 -0.39 11.38
CA LEU A 113 -6.49 -0.79 11.06
C LEU A 113 -5.55 0.41 11.00
N ALA A 114 -5.96 1.50 10.35
CA ALA A 114 -5.22 2.75 10.29
C ALA A 114 -4.92 3.30 11.69
N THR A 115 -5.93 3.26 12.56
CA THR A 115 -5.79 3.73 13.95
C THR A 115 -4.85 2.82 14.76
N ALA A 116 -4.96 1.50 14.60
CA ALA A 116 -4.16 0.55 15.36
C ALA A 116 -2.69 0.47 14.91
N MET A 117 -2.42 0.59 13.61
CA MET A 117 -1.09 0.32 13.04
C MET A 117 -0.36 1.56 12.49
N GLY A 118 -1.06 2.68 12.24
CA GLY A 118 -0.46 3.89 11.71
C GLY A 118 0.29 3.65 10.39
N ALA A 119 1.56 4.04 10.33
CA ALA A 119 2.43 3.81 9.16
C ALA A 119 2.67 2.33 8.83
N ARG A 120 2.32 1.41 9.74
CA ARG A 120 2.41 -0.05 9.55
C ARG A 120 1.10 -0.67 9.07
N ALA A 121 0.07 0.16 8.80
CA ALA A 121 -1.17 -0.27 8.16
C ALA A 121 -0.99 -0.38 6.65
N ILE A 122 -1.44 -1.49 6.07
CA ILE A 122 -1.51 -1.65 4.61
C ILE A 122 -2.94 -2.01 4.22
N GLY A 123 -3.52 -1.25 3.29
CA GLY A 123 -4.85 -1.52 2.73
C GLY A 123 -4.75 -1.96 1.27
N ILE A 124 -5.40 -3.06 0.91
CA ILE A 124 -5.48 -3.55 -0.46
C ILE A 124 -6.94 -3.67 -0.85
N VAL A 125 -7.38 -2.94 -1.88
CA VAL A 125 -8.72 -3.09 -2.45
C VAL A 125 -8.65 -3.82 -3.79
N LEU A 126 -9.43 -4.89 -3.89
CA LEU A 126 -9.50 -5.77 -5.06
C LEU A 126 -10.87 -5.66 -5.74
N SER A 127 -11.09 -6.51 -6.74
CA SER A 127 -12.34 -6.59 -7.52
C SER A 127 -13.60 -6.53 -6.65
N GLY A 128 -14.56 -5.69 -7.08
CA GLY A 128 -15.85 -5.56 -6.44
C GLY A 128 -16.67 -4.38 -6.94
N PHE A 129 -17.96 -4.40 -6.62
CA PHE A 129 -18.95 -3.37 -6.98
C PHE A 129 -19.05 -2.29 -5.90
N GLY A 130 -19.32 -1.04 -6.29
CA GLY A 130 -19.48 0.09 -5.38
C GLY A 130 -18.15 0.71 -4.94
N GLY A 131 -18.14 1.31 -3.74
CA GLY A 131 -17.01 2.10 -3.23
C GLY A 131 -16.44 1.66 -1.87
N ASP A 132 -16.88 0.52 -1.33
CA ASP A 132 -16.40 0.04 -0.02
C ASP A 132 -14.88 -0.19 -0.04
N GLY A 133 -14.17 0.44 0.88
CA GLY A 133 -12.71 0.47 0.97
C GLY A 133 -12.11 1.80 0.52
N THR A 134 -12.88 2.68 -0.13
CA THR A 134 -12.40 4.00 -0.59
C THR A 134 -12.07 4.92 0.58
N ASP A 135 -13.00 5.06 1.53
CA ASP A 135 -12.81 5.94 2.69
C ASP A 135 -11.80 5.33 3.68
N GLY A 136 -11.80 4.01 3.81
CA GLY A 136 -10.77 3.27 4.53
C GLY A 136 -9.37 3.48 3.97
N CYS A 137 -9.21 3.55 2.64
CA CYS A 137 -7.93 3.89 2.02
C CYS A 137 -7.49 5.32 2.38
N ARG A 138 -8.41 6.29 2.41
CA ARG A 138 -8.10 7.65 2.87
C ARG A 138 -7.61 7.64 4.31
N ASP A 139 -8.26 6.88 5.19
CA ASP A 139 -7.90 6.80 6.60
C ASP A 139 -6.50 6.18 6.79
N ILE A 140 -6.21 5.07 6.11
CA ILE A 140 -4.87 4.46 6.12
C ILE A 140 -3.83 5.47 5.63
N LYS A 141 -4.11 6.18 4.53
CA LYS A 141 -3.19 7.16 3.98
C LYS A 141 -2.96 8.34 4.92
N ALA A 142 -4.01 8.85 5.56
CA ALA A 142 -3.94 9.94 6.53
C ALA A 142 -3.09 9.58 7.76
N LYS A 143 -2.96 8.29 8.10
CA LYS A 143 -2.11 7.79 9.18
C LYS A 143 -0.70 7.38 8.73
N GLY A 144 -0.34 7.66 7.48
CA GLY A 144 0.98 7.36 6.90
C GLY A 144 1.15 5.89 6.47
N GLY A 145 0.06 5.11 6.42
CA GLY A 145 0.06 3.76 5.89
C GLY A 145 0.15 3.72 4.37
N THR A 146 0.19 2.51 3.82
CA THR A 146 0.33 2.27 2.36
C THR A 146 -0.91 1.62 1.79
N THR A 147 -1.33 2.02 0.59
CA THR A 147 -2.56 1.50 -0.03
C THR A 147 -2.33 0.98 -1.45
N PHE A 148 -3.05 -0.09 -1.80
CA PHE A 148 -3.01 -0.74 -3.09
C PHE A 148 -4.42 -0.85 -3.66
N ALA A 149 -4.55 -0.70 -4.98
CA ALA A 149 -5.73 -1.09 -5.73
C ALA A 149 -5.38 -2.11 -6.80
N GLN A 150 -6.29 -3.06 -7.05
CA GLN A 150 -6.17 -3.94 -8.20
C GLN A 150 -6.20 -3.13 -9.50
N ASP A 151 -5.35 -3.50 -10.46
CA ASP A 151 -5.33 -2.94 -11.81
C ASP A 151 -6.55 -3.40 -12.64
N SER A 152 -6.47 -3.27 -13.96
CA SER A 152 -7.53 -3.71 -14.87
C SER A 152 -7.81 -5.21 -14.85
N SER A 153 -7.01 -6.02 -14.14
CA SER A 153 -7.31 -7.45 -13.94
C SER A 153 -8.52 -7.70 -13.03
N ALA A 154 -9.08 -6.65 -12.41
CA ALA A 154 -10.31 -6.75 -11.63
C ALA A 154 -11.48 -7.19 -12.53
N GLU A 155 -12.16 -8.26 -12.14
CA GLU A 155 -13.36 -8.77 -12.83
C GLU A 155 -14.50 -7.74 -12.76
N ILE A 156 -14.62 -7.05 -11.62
CA ILE A 156 -15.46 -5.87 -11.44
C ILE A 156 -14.59 -4.76 -10.87
N ASN A 157 -14.48 -3.66 -11.60
CA ASN A 157 -13.46 -2.63 -11.38
C ASN A 157 -13.94 -1.42 -10.57
N GLU A 158 -15.19 -1.37 -10.10
CA GLU A 158 -15.72 -0.19 -9.40
C GLU A 158 -14.99 0.11 -8.09
N ILE A 159 -14.81 -0.86 -7.19
CA ILE A 159 -14.10 -0.64 -5.91
C ILE A 159 -12.67 -0.12 -6.16
N PRO A 160 -11.83 -0.79 -7.00
CA PRO A 160 -10.50 -0.28 -7.30
C PRO A 160 -10.49 1.10 -7.96
N LEU A 161 -11.41 1.38 -8.89
CA LEU A 161 -11.47 2.68 -9.57
C LEU A 161 -11.91 3.80 -8.62
N ASN A 162 -12.87 3.56 -7.73
CA ASN A 162 -13.31 4.53 -6.73
C ASN A 162 -12.17 4.86 -5.75
N ALA A 163 -11.45 3.83 -5.28
CA ALA A 163 -10.27 4.04 -4.43
C ALA A 163 -9.18 4.84 -5.15
N GLN A 164 -8.90 4.56 -6.42
CA GLN A 164 -7.93 5.33 -7.21
C GLN A 164 -8.38 6.79 -7.40
N ALA A 165 -9.65 7.01 -7.75
CA ALA A 165 -10.22 8.34 -7.94
C ALA A 165 -10.18 9.20 -6.66
N SER A 166 -10.11 8.58 -5.49
CA SER A 166 -9.93 9.28 -4.20
C SER A 166 -8.56 9.94 -4.03
N GLY A 167 -7.58 9.61 -4.87
CA GLY A 167 -6.18 10.06 -4.72
C GLY A 167 -5.43 9.43 -3.55
N SER A 168 -6.01 8.41 -2.91
CA SER A 168 -5.46 7.77 -1.70
C SER A 168 -4.90 6.38 -1.96
N VAL A 169 -4.57 6.04 -3.22
CA VAL A 169 -3.95 4.78 -3.63
C VAL A 169 -2.49 5.05 -4.01
N ASP A 170 -1.55 4.33 -3.38
CA ASP A 170 -0.11 4.43 -3.70
C ASP A 170 0.28 3.57 -4.90
N PHE A 171 -0.35 2.41 -5.03
CA PHE A 171 0.00 1.40 -6.03
C PHE A 171 -1.24 0.85 -6.71
N VAL A 172 -1.21 0.85 -8.04
CA VAL A 172 -2.18 0.13 -8.87
C VAL A 172 -1.41 -1.03 -9.50
N LEU A 173 -1.77 -2.27 -9.14
CA LEU A 173 -1.01 -3.46 -9.54
C LEU A 173 -1.95 -4.67 -9.69
N PRO A 174 -1.59 -5.67 -10.53
CA PRO A 174 -2.27 -6.95 -10.51
C PRO A 174 -1.95 -7.71 -9.21
N PRO A 175 -2.87 -8.57 -8.70
CA PRO A 175 -2.71 -9.22 -7.40
C PRO A 175 -1.40 -10.00 -7.24
N ALA A 176 -0.97 -10.68 -8.31
CA ALA A 176 0.28 -11.44 -8.32
C ALA A 176 1.55 -10.58 -8.15
N LYS A 177 1.51 -9.29 -8.55
CA LYS A 177 2.67 -8.38 -8.41
C LYS A 177 2.69 -7.69 -7.05
N MET A 178 1.56 -7.63 -6.34
CA MET A 178 1.46 -6.97 -5.03
C MET A 178 2.39 -7.61 -3.99
N SER A 179 2.58 -8.93 -4.02
CA SER A 179 3.51 -9.63 -3.12
C SER A 179 4.92 -9.04 -3.17
N SER A 180 5.46 -8.84 -4.38
CA SER A 180 6.80 -8.27 -4.55
C SER A 180 6.92 -6.85 -3.98
N ALA A 181 5.84 -6.06 -4.07
CA ALA A 181 5.80 -4.71 -3.53
C ALA A 181 5.78 -4.72 -1.99
N LEU A 182 4.99 -5.62 -1.40
CA LEU A 182 4.95 -5.83 0.05
C LEU A 182 6.33 -6.23 0.60
N SER A 183 7.02 -7.16 -0.06
CA SER A 183 8.37 -7.55 0.34
C SER A 183 9.36 -6.37 0.32
N ARG A 184 9.28 -5.50 -0.70
CA ARG A 184 10.12 -4.28 -0.74
C ARG A 184 9.80 -3.32 0.39
N ILE A 185 8.52 -3.14 0.74
CA ILE A 185 8.09 -2.29 1.85
C ILE A 185 8.65 -2.82 3.17
N ALA A 186 8.53 -4.12 3.44
CA ALA A 186 9.09 -4.74 4.64
C ALA A 186 10.61 -4.56 4.72
N ALA A 187 11.33 -4.81 3.62
CA ALA A 187 12.78 -4.67 3.58
C ALA A 187 13.24 -3.23 3.88
N ARG A 188 12.57 -2.22 3.30
CA ARG A 188 12.87 -0.81 3.57
C ARG A 188 12.58 -0.43 5.02
N PHE A 189 11.47 -0.92 5.58
CA PHE A 189 11.13 -0.66 6.98
C PHE A 189 12.18 -1.23 7.93
N ALA A 190 12.64 -2.46 7.69
CA ALA A 190 13.71 -3.07 8.49
C ALA A 190 15.04 -2.30 8.40
N GLN A 191 15.38 -1.79 7.22
CA GLN A 191 16.56 -0.94 7.03
C GLN A 191 16.42 0.39 7.80
N ASP A 192 15.29 1.08 7.67
CA ASP A 192 15.03 2.35 8.38
C ASP A 192 15.05 2.17 9.89
N GLU A 193 14.50 1.05 10.40
CA GLU A 193 14.52 0.71 11.82
C GLU A 193 15.94 0.39 12.31
N SER A 194 16.75 -0.32 11.51
CA SER A 194 18.16 -0.57 11.82
C SER A 194 18.98 0.72 11.89
N LEU A 195 18.75 1.66 10.97
CA LEU A 195 19.41 2.97 10.93
C LEU A 195 19.02 3.83 12.15
N ARG A 196 17.73 3.81 12.54
CA ARG A 196 17.25 4.49 13.76
C ARG A 196 17.87 3.89 15.02
N ASN A 197 17.93 2.57 15.12
CA ASN A 197 18.55 1.90 16.26
C ASN A 197 20.05 2.17 16.36
N ASN A 198 20.77 2.19 15.23
CA ASN A 198 22.17 2.56 15.17
C ASN A 198 22.41 4.00 15.62
N ARG A 199 21.55 4.95 15.19
CA ARG A 199 21.61 6.33 15.67
C ARG A 199 21.40 6.43 17.17
N ASN A 200 20.38 5.76 17.71
CA ASN A 200 20.10 5.76 19.15
C ASN A 200 21.23 5.12 19.99
N THR A 201 21.88 4.08 19.48
CA THR A 201 23.05 3.48 20.16
C THR A 201 24.26 4.39 20.09
N THR A 202 24.47 5.05 18.97
CA THR A 202 25.55 6.03 18.78
C THR A 202 25.36 7.21 19.73
N ASP A 203 24.16 7.81 19.77
CA ASP A 203 23.83 8.91 20.69
C ASP A 203 24.05 8.49 22.16
N LYS A 204 23.59 7.30 22.57
CA LYS A 204 23.85 6.77 23.94
C LYS A 204 25.32 6.56 24.25
N HIS A 205 26.10 6.09 23.27
CA HIS A 205 27.54 5.88 23.44
C HIS A 205 28.27 7.21 23.61
N PHE A 206 27.88 8.23 22.84
CA PHE A 206 28.42 9.59 22.97
C PHE A 206 28.06 10.21 24.32
N ASP A 207 26.81 10.08 24.79
CA ASP A 207 26.40 10.56 26.11
C ASP A 207 27.20 9.91 27.25
N GLN A 208 27.42 8.60 27.18
CA GLN A 208 28.25 7.89 28.17
C GLN A 208 29.70 8.36 28.16
N LYS A 209 30.27 8.58 26.97
CA LYS A 209 31.67 9.02 26.84
C LYS A 209 31.84 10.45 27.34
N ASN A 210 30.90 11.34 27.04
CA ASN A 210 30.91 12.71 27.56
C ASN A 210 30.82 12.72 29.09
N LYS A 211 29.94 11.90 29.67
CA LYS A 211 29.81 11.78 31.12
C LYS A 211 31.08 11.25 31.79
N ALA A 212 31.74 10.25 31.19
CA ALA A 212 33.01 9.74 31.69
C ALA A 212 34.14 10.78 31.62
N VAL A 213 34.20 11.59 30.55
CA VAL A 213 35.16 12.70 30.45
C VAL A 213 34.87 13.77 31.51
N GLU A 214 33.61 14.11 31.76
CA GLU A 214 33.24 15.04 32.83
C GLU A 214 33.71 14.51 34.20
N GLU A 215 33.39 13.26 34.53
CA GLU A 215 33.81 12.61 35.79
C GLU A 215 35.34 12.55 35.95
N GLU A 216 36.08 12.17 34.90
CA GLU A 216 37.55 12.12 34.93
C GLU A 216 38.17 13.53 35.07
N THR A 217 37.57 14.54 34.43
CA THR A 217 38.03 15.92 34.58
C THR A 217 37.76 16.49 35.98
N ASP A 218 36.66 16.09 36.62
CA ASP A 218 36.34 16.49 37.98
C ASP A 218 37.27 15.82 39.00
N GLU A 219 37.56 14.52 38.83
CA GLU A 219 38.54 13.81 39.66
C GLU A 219 39.96 14.38 39.49
N SER A 220 40.37 14.69 38.27
CA SER A 220 41.68 15.31 38.00
C SER A 220 41.79 16.69 38.65
N VAL A 221 40.74 17.51 38.60
CA VAL A 221 40.72 18.82 39.28
C VAL A 221 40.81 18.67 40.79
N LEU A 222 40.06 17.72 41.36
CA LEU A 222 40.08 17.45 42.80
C LEU A 222 41.46 16.97 43.25
N SER A 223 42.09 16.07 42.49
CA SER A 223 43.44 15.55 42.75
C SER A 223 44.50 16.65 42.69
N ASN A 224 44.43 17.52 41.68
CA ASN A 224 45.35 18.64 41.55
C ASN A 224 45.18 19.65 42.70
N ARG A 225 43.94 19.92 43.15
CA ARG A 225 43.69 20.78 44.33
C ARG A 225 44.30 20.18 45.60
N LEU A 226 44.08 18.89 45.85
CA LEU A 226 44.62 18.20 47.03
C LEU A 226 46.15 18.15 47.02
N SER A 227 46.76 17.94 45.85
CA SER A 227 48.23 17.95 45.70
C SER A 227 48.80 19.33 46.01
N ALA A 228 48.18 20.38 45.46
CA ALA A 228 48.59 21.76 45.71
C ALA A 228 48.43 22.16 47.20
N ASP A 229 47.39 21.69 47.88
CA ASP A 229 47.21 21.96 49.31
C ASP A 229 48.25 21.25 50.18
N ARG A 230 48.62 20.00 49.84
CA ARG A 230 49.71 19.28 50.52
C ARG A 230 51.07 19.95 50.34
N GLU A 231 51.38 20.42 49.14
CA GLU A 231 52.62 21.17 48.88
C GLU A 231 52.67 22.43 49.75
N ARG A 232 51.57 23.20 49.82
CA ARG A 232 51.49 24.39 50.68
C ARG A 232 51.66 24.07 52.17
N GLU A 233 51.06 22.98 52.67
CA GLU A 233 51.25 22.56 54.05
C GLU A 233 52.71 22.20 54.34
N SER A 234 53.38 21.53 53.40
CA SER A 234 54.80 21.20 53.52
C SER A 234 55.71 22.44 53.47
N GLU A 235 55.44 23.39 52.60
CA GLU A 235 56.17 24.67 52.52
C GLU A 235 55.99 25.48 53.82
N ARG A 236 54.76 25.53 54.36
CA ARG A 236 54.48 26.17 55.66
C ARG A 236 55.30 25.51 56.78
N ALA A 237 55.30 24.18 56.85
CA ALA A 237 56.07 23.45 57.85
C ALA A 237 57.58 23.68 57.74
N ILE A 238 58.12 23.77 56.52
CA ILE A 238 59.54 24.10 56.28
C ILE A 238 59.85 25.53 56.73
N THR A 239 58.95 26.46 56.46
CA THR A 239 59.10 27.87 56.84
C THR A 239 59.08 28.03 58.36
N ASP A 240 58.15 27.37 59.04
CA ASP A 240 58.05 27.34 60.51
C ASP A 240 59.29 26.73 61.16
N LEU A 241 59.86 25.68 60.55
CA LEU A 241 61.11 25.05 61.01
C LEU A 241 62.31 25.99 60.84
N LYS A 242 62.43 26.70 59.71
CA LYS A 242 63.50 27.70 59.50
C LYS A 242 63.38 28.85 60.49
N GLU A 243 62.16 29.37 60.71
CA GLU A 243 61.93 30.41 61.72
C GLU A 243 62.29 29.93 63.14
N ALA A 244 62.05 28.66 63.46
CA ALA A 244 62.44 28.08 64.75
C ALA A 244 63.97 27.87 64.87
N GLU A 245 64.65 27.58 63.77
CA GLU A 245 66.11 27.39 63.71
C GLU A 245 66.86 28.73 63.80
N ASP A 246 66.36 29.80 63.14
CA ASP A 246 66.88 31.17 63.26
C ASP A 246 66.71 31.74 64.69
N ARG A 247 65.63 31.35 65.38
CA ARG A 247 65.46 31.65 66.82
C ARG A 247 66.42 30.89 67.73
N ARG A 248 67.00 29.76 67.28
CA ARG A 248 68.00 28.98 68.04
C ARG A 248 69.45 29.40 67.72
N SER A 249 69.73 29.91 66.53
CA SER A 249 71.06 30.34 66.09
C SER A 249 71.41 31.78 66.52
N SER A 250 70.42 32.61 66.86
CA SER A 250 70.63 33.98 67.38
C SER A 250 70.93 34.02 68.89
N THR A 251 72.02 33.37 69.30
CA THR A 251 72.70 33.74 70.55
C THR A 251 73.68 34.88 70.27
N GLY A 252 73.25 36.11 70.59
CA GLY A 252 74.15 37.26 70.69
C GLY A 252 74.06 38.29 69.57
N ASN A 253 72.96 39.04 69.49
CA ASN A 253 73.02 40.50 69.36
C ASN A 253 71.64 41.13 69.62
N GLN A 254 71.61 42.20 70.40
CA GLN A 254 70.41 42.98 70.70
C GLN A 254 69.93 43.71 69.43
N PHE A 255 68.75 43.34 68.92
CA PHE A 255 67.93 44.18 68.06
C PHE A 255 66.68 44.66 68.84
N PRO A 256 66.11 45.83 68.52
CA PRO A 256 64.91 46.34 69.19
C PRO A 256 63.71 45.43 68.89
N PRO A 257 62.68 45.41 69.75
CA PRO A 257 61.52 44.54 69.57
C PRO A 257 60.81 44.93 68.26
N LEU A 258 60.73 43.98 67.33
CA LEU A 258 59.93 44.12 66.11
C LEU A 258 58.45 44.19 66.52
N ASP A 259 57.75 45.21 66.01
CA ASP A 259 56.31 45.38 66.19
C ASP A 259 55.56 44.24 65.48
N ASP A 260 55.00 43.34 66.27
CA ASP A 260 54.26 42.13 65.87
C ASP A 260 53.07 42.45 64.93
N ARG A 261 52.61 43.71 64.91
CA ARG A 261 51.56 44.19 63.99
C ARG A 261 52.04 44.36 62.55
N GLY A 262 53.32 44.67 62.33
CA GLY A 262 53.86 44.85 60.98
C GLY A 262 54.00 43.54 60.21
N LEU A 263 54.44 42.48 60.89
CA LEU A 263 54.62 41.14 60.32
C LEU A 263 53.27 40.44 60.04
N THR A 264 52.25 40.70 60.86
CA THR A 264 50.88 40.21 60.63
C THR A 264 50.23 40.90 59.44
N LEU A 265 50.41 42.21 59.28
CA LEU A 265 49.93 42.97 58.11
C LEU A 265 50.61 42.56 56.80
N GLU A 266 51.90 42.23 56.80
CA GLU A 266 52.57 41.71 55.61
C GLU A 266 52.12 40.30 55.23
N ARG A 267 51.88 39.42 56.23
CA ARG A 267 51.31 38.08 56.00
C ARG A 267 49.89 38.16 55.44
N GLU A 268 49.02 39.01 56.00
CA GLU A 268 47.66 39.23 55.47
C GLU A 268 47.70 39.76 54.03
N LYS A 269 48.55 40.74 53.72
CA LYS A 269 48.69 41.25 52.34
C LYS A 269 49.22 40.21 51.36
N SER A 270 50.15 39.35 51.80
CA SER A 270 50.67 38.27 50.97
C SER A 270 49.61 37.20 50.70
N ASP A 271 48.86 36.81 51.73
CA ASP A 271 47.77 35.83 51.60
C ASP A 271 46.64 36.39 50.71
N GLU A 272 46.29 37.66 50.87
CA GLU A 272 45.27 38.33 50.06
C GLU A 272 45.71 38.45 48.59
N ALA A 273 46.97 38.78 48.33
CA ALA A 273 47.54 38.80 46.97
C ALA A 273 47.56 37.40 46.33
N GLN A 274 47.92 36.36 47.08
CA GLN A 274 47.88 34.98 46.58
C GLN A 274 46.44 34.50 46.32
N ASN A 275 45.47 34.92 47.13
CA ASN A 275 44.08 34.53 46.93
C ASN A 275 43.49 35.18 45.67
N VAL A 276 43.80 36.46 45.44
CA VAL A 276 43.43 37.17 44.21
C VAL A 276 44.04 36.51 42.97
N GLN A 277 45.30 36.08 43.05
CA GLN A 277 45.97 35.35 41.96
C GLN A 277 45.28 34.01 41.66
N ARG A 278 44.89 33.24 42.69
CA ARG A 278 44.16 31.96 42.53
C ARG A 278 42.80 32.16 41.89
N GLU A 279 42.03 33.15 42.34
CA GLU A 279 40.73 33.44 41.75
C GLU A 279 40.84 33.88 40.29
N ALA A 280 41.92 34.58 39.92
CA ALA A 280 42.17 34.95 38.54
C ALA A 280 42.54 33.74 37.67
N GLU A 281 43.36 32.82 38.19
CA GLU A 281 43.71 31.59 37.48
C GLU A 281 42.53 30.61 37.35
N ASP A 282 41.72 30.43 38.38
CA ASP A 282 40.54 29.56 38.34
C ASP A 282 39.50 30.13 37.34
N ARG A 283 39.28 31.45 37.35
CA ARG A 283 38.43 32.12 36.34
C ARG A 283 38.98 31.95 34.91
N ALA A 284 40.29 32.02 34.72
CA ALA A 284 40.91 31.81 33.41
C ALA A 284 40.73 30.37 32.92
N ARG A 285 40.91 29.37 33.79
CA ARG A 285 40.72 27.95 33.45
C ARG A 285 39.25 27.60 33.18
N GLU A 286 38.31 28.14 33.96
CA GLU A 286 36.87 27.99 33.67
C GLU A 286 36.51 28.62 32.34
N SER A 287 37.02 29.81 32.04
CA SER A 287 36.81 30.48 30.75
C SER A 287 37.34 29.64 29.58
N GLU A 288 38.54 29.07 29.72
CA GLU A 288 39.13 28.21 28.69
C GLU A 288 38.35 26.90 28.49
N ARG A 289 37.88 26.26 29.58
CA ARG A 289 37.01 25.08 29.52
C ARG A 289 35.69 25.40 28.84
N PHE A 290 35.08 26.53 29.18
CA PHE A 290 33.83 26.98 28.57
C PHE A 290 34.00 27.23 27.07
N GLN A 291 35.09 27.88 26.66
CA GLN A 291 35.40 28.09 25.23
C GLN A 291 35.62 26.78 24.48
N LYS A 292 36.39 25.83 25.05
CA LYS A 292 36.62 24.52 24.45
C LYS A 292 35.31 23.73 24.28
N ARG A 293 34.41 23.78 25.26
CA ARG A 293 33.08 23.14 25.20
C ARG A 293 32.22 23.75 24.09
N LEU A 294 32.16 25.08 24.01
CA LEU A 294 31.42 25.79 22.96
C LEU A 294 31.92 25.46 21.55
N ILE A 295 33.24 25.40 21.36
CA ILE A 295 33.84 25.06 20.06
C ILE A 295 33.50 23.62 19.67
N ALA A 296 33.61 22.68 20.61
CA ALA A 296 33.28 21.28 20.34
C ALA A 296 31.79 21.12 19.96
N GLU A 297 30.90 21.74 20.73
CA GLU A 297 29.45 21.68 20.49
C GLU A 297 29.05 22.30 19.14
N ALA A 298 29.66 23.43 18.77
CA ALA A 298 29.47 24.03 17.45
C ALA A 298 29.97 23.13 16.31
N PHE A 299 31.12 22.44 16.49
CA PHE A 299 31.64 21.51 15.50
C PHE A 299 30.71 20.30 15.31
N PHE A 300 30.15 19.77 16.41
CA PHE A 300 29.21 18.65 16.36
C PHE A 300 27.88 19.03 15.70
N GLU A 301 27.34 20.22 15.96
CA GLU A 301 26.13 20.70 15.28
C GLU A 301 26.33 20.81 13.77
N ILE A 302 27.48 21.33 13.31
CA ILE A 302 27.81 21.44 11.88
C ILE A 302 27.91 20.07 11.21
N ASP A 303 28.55 19.10 11.87
CA ASP A 303 28.73 17.75 11.32
C ASP A 303 27.40 16.98 11.26
N ARG A 304 26.55 17.15 12.29
CA ARG A 304 25.20 16.57 12.34
C ARG A 304 24.29 17.18 11.28
N ALA A 305 24.37 18.50 11.07
CA ALA A 305 23.65 19.19 10.01
C ALA A 305 24.10 18.69 8.62
N SER A 306 25.40 18.58 8.40
CA SER A 306 25.98 18.09 7.13
C SER A 306 25.53 16.66 6.82
N ALA A 307 25.60 15.75 7.79
CA ALA A 307 25.13 14.37 7.63
C ALA A 307 23.62 14.28 7.35
N ASN A 308 22.80 15.11 8.00
CA ASN A 308 21.36 15.16 7.73
C ASN A 308 21.05 15.70 6.33
N THR A 309 21.78 16.71 5.86
CA THR A 309 21.59 17.23 4.49
C THR A 309 21.97 16.20 3.43
N GLY A 310 23.06 15.46 3.60
CA GLY A 310 23.46 14.39 2.66
C GLY A 310 22.42 13.28 2.54
N LEU A 311 21.84 12.85 3.67
CA LEU A 311 20.79 11.83 3.68
C LEU A 311 19.46 12.33 3.10
N LEU A 312 19.13 13.61 3.29
CA LEU A 312 17.97 14.23 2.64
C LEU A 312 18.14 14.26 1.11
N ASP A 313 19.32 14.62 0.62
CA ASP A 313 19.63 14.63 -0.81
C ASP A 313 19.55 13.23 -1.44
N GLU A 314 20.09 12.22 -0.76
CA GLU A 314 20.03 10.84 -1.20
C GLU A 314 18.58 10.32 -1.24
N ARG A 315 17.78 10.68 -0.23
CA ARG A 315 16.34 10.36 -0.18
C ARG A 315 15.55 11.05 -1.29
N VAL A 316 15.83 12.32 -1.57
CA VAL A 316 15.18 13.06 -2.66
C VAL A 316 15.54 12.46 -4.02
N ARG A 317 16.78 12.00 -4.22
CA ARG A 317 17.17 11.28 -5.44
C ARG A 317 16.44 9.96 -5.59
N ALA A 318 16.41 9.15 -4.53
CA ALA A 318 15.71 7.86 -4.53
C ALA A 318 14.20 8.03 -4.80
N ASP A 319 13.55 9.05 -4.22
CA ASP A 319 12.14 9.33 -4.47
C ASP A 319 11.88 9.77 -5.91
N ARG A 320 12.77 10.56 -6.52
CA ARG A 320 12.64 10.97 -7.93
C ARG A 320 12.78 9.79 -8.88
N GLU A 321 13.76 8.92 -8.66
CA GLU A 321 13.94 7.70 -9.47
C GLU A 321 12.75 6.75 -9.33
N PHE A 322 12.23 6.60 -8.11
CA PHE A 322 11.04 5.81 -7.83
C PHE A 322 9.77 6.36 -8.52
N GLN A 323 9.57 7.68 -8.47
CA GLN A 323 8.44 8.32 -9.17
C GLN A 323 8.57 8.19 -10.69
N HIS A 324 9.79 8.29 -11.23
CA HIS A 324 10.04 8.13 -12.66
C HIS A 324 9.73 6.71 -13.14
N THR A 325 10.25 5.71 -12.45
CA THR A 325 9.99 4.30 -12.76
C THR A 325 8.52 3.93 -12.60
N SER A 326 7.84 4.43 -11.57
CA SER A 326 6.39 4.21 -11.38
C SER A 326 5.55 4.83 -12.50
N ARG A 327 5.93 6.00 -13.03
CA ARG A 327 5.27 6.60 -14.21
C ARG A 327 5.44 5.76 -15.47
N LEU A 328 6.63 5.22 -15.70
CA LEU A 328 6.90 4.38 -16.88
C LEU A 328 6.08 3.08 -16.80
N LEU A 329 6.06 2.43 -15.64
CA LEU A 329 5.25 1.24 -15.40
C LEU A 329 3.74 1.51 -15.60
N SER A 330 3.23 2.62 -15.08
CA SER A 330 1.82 3.01 -15.28
C SER A 330 1.46 3.25 -16.75
N LYS A 331 2.37 3.86 -17.53
CA LYS A 331 2.20 4.01 -18.99
C LYS A 331 2.19 2.67 -19.73
N GLU A 332 3.09 1.76 -19.35
CA GLU A 332 3.14 0.42 -19.95
C GLU A 332 1.89 -0.39 -19.60
N GLU A 333 1.45 -0.34 -18.35
CA GLU A 333 0.26 -1.01 -17.86
C GLU A 333 -1.00 -0.52 -18.59
N THR A 334 -1.20 0.79 -18.72
CA THR A 334 -2.33 1.35 -19.50
C THR A 334 -2.32 0.93 -20.98
N SER A 335 -1.15 0.76 -21.60
CA SER A 335 -1.07 0.22 -22.97
C SER A 335 -1.46 -1.27 -23.03
N HIS A 336 -1.11 -2.05 -22.01
CA HIS A 336 -1.50 -3.45 -21.90
C HIS A 336 -3.00 -3.61 -21.61
N THR A 337 -3.59 -2.76 -20.76
CA THR A 337 -5.02 -2.83 -20.43
C THR A 337 -5.90 -2.59 -21.65
N VAL A 338 -5.54 -1.60 -22.49
CA VAL A 338 -6.24 -1.31 -23.75
C VAL A 338 -6.17 -2.53 -24.69
N THR A 339 -4.98 -3.12 -24.85
CA THR A 339 -4.79 -4.30 -25.70
C THR A 339 -5.59 -5.51 -25.19
N GLN A 340 -5.61 -5.72 -23.87
CA GLN A 340 -6.38 -6.81 -23.26
C GLN A 340 -7.89 -6.59 -23.35
N ALA A 341 -8.38 -5.36 -23.20
CA ALA A 341 -9.79 -5.04 -23.38
C ALA A 341 -10.25 -5.35 -24.82
N THR A 342 -9.43 -5.02 -25.82
CA THR A 342 -9.69 -5.39 -27.22
C THR A 342 -9.76 -6.91 -27.41
N LEU A 343 -8.82 -7.65 -26.83
CA LEU A 343 -8.82 -9.12 -26.89
C LEU A 343 -10.02 -9.74 -26.15
N PHE A 344 -10.43 -9.16 -25.03
CA PHE A 344 -11.58 -9.62 -24.26
C PHE A 344 -12.89 -9.39 -25.01
N ALA A 345 -13.09 -8.20 -25.58
CA ALA A 345 -14.24 -7.91 -26.43
C ALA A 345 -14.34 -8.90 -27.60
N ARG A 346 -13.21 -9.23 -28.24
CA ARG A 346 -13.12 -10.24 -29.29
C ARG A 346 -13.57 -11.63 -28.80
N ASN A 347 -13.05 -12.08 -27.66
CA ASN A 347 -13.38 -13.40 -27.11
C ASN A 347 -14.84 -13.51 -26.66
N LEU A 348 -15.39 -12.43 -26.10
CA LEU A 348 -16.80 -12.37 -25.69
C LEU A 348 -17.74 -12.47 -26.90
N SER A 349 -17.42 -11.77 -28.00
CA SER A 349 -18.15 -11.86 -29.26
C SER A 349 -18.10 -13.28 -29.84
N MET A 350 -16.93 -13.93 -29.85
CA MET A 350 -16.79 -15.32 -30.33
C MET A 350 -17.59 -16.32 -29.48
N ALA A 351 -17.66 -16.11 -28.16
CA ALA A 351 -18.43 -16.95 -27.25
C ALA A 351 -19.94 -16.83 -27.49
N ALA A 352 -20.44 -15.60 -27.71
CA ALA A 352 -21.85 -15.34 -28.02
C ALA A 352 -22.25 -15.97 -29.37
N VAL A 353 -21.45 -15.78 -30.42
CA VAL A 353 -21.74 -16.36 -31.74
C VAL A 353 -21.71 -17.90 -31.69
N SER A 354 -20.77 -18.49 -30.95
CA SER A 354 -20.71 -19.94 -30.76
C SER A 354 -21.95 -20.50 -30.04
N HIS A 355 -22.50 -19.76 -29.09
CA HIS A 355 -23.73 -20.12 -28.39
C HIS A 355 -24.94 -20.09 -29.34
N ASP A 356 -25.06 -19.04 -30.15
CA ASP A 356 -26.21 -18.87 -31.03
C ASP A 356 -26.20 -19.83 -32.21
N LEU A 357 -25.02 -20.10 -32.80
CA LEU A 357 -24.85 -21.17 -33.78
C LEU A 357 -25.26 -22.54 -33.23
N ARG A 358 -24.89 -22.83 -31.97
CA ARG A 358 -25.27 -24.09 -31.31
C ARG A 358 -26.78 -24.18 -31.13
N ASN A 359 -27.46 -23.08 -30.81
CA ASN A 359 -28.91 -23.05 -30.67
C ASN A 359 -29.63 -23.34 -32.00
N HIS A 360 -29.18 -22.73 -33.10
CA HIS A 360 -29.73 -23.01 -34.43
C HIS A 360 -29.46 -24.45 -34.87
N LEU A 361 -28.26 -24.99 -34.63
CA LEU A 361 -27.93 -26.40 -34.90
C LEU A 361 -28.82 -27.36 -34.11
N ASN A 362 -29.07 -27.07 -32.82
CA ASN A 362 -29.95 -27.89 -31.99
C ASN A 362 -31.40 -27.88 -32.51
N ALA A 363 -31.89 -26.73 -32.99
CA ALA A 363 -33.22 -26.62 -33.58
C ALA A 363 -33.33 -27.42 -34.89
N ILE A 364 -32.30 -27.36 -35.76
CA ILE A 364 -32.23 -28.17 -36.99
C ILE A 364 -32.23 -29.66 -36.65
N ALA A 365 -31.39 -30.09 -35.70
CA ALA A 365 -31.32 -31.47 -35.25
C ALA A 365 -32.65 -31.97 -34.68
N MET A 366 -33.35 -31.12 -33.93
CA MET A 366 -34.68 -31.42 -33.39
C MET A 366 -35.73 -31.58 -34.50
N GLY A 367 -35.75 -30.68 -35.48
CA GLY A 367 -36.64 -30.79 -36.65
C GLY A 367 -36.39 -32.07 -37.44
N ALA A 368 -35.13 -32.41 -37.69
CA ALA A 368 -34.75 -33.64 -38.39
C ALA A 368 -35.15 -34.89 -37.60
N SER A 369 -35.03 -34.86 -36.26
CA SER A 369 -35.47 -35.95 -35.37
C SER A 369 -36.98 -36.14 -35.40
N VAL A 370 -37.76 -35.05 -35.37
CA VAL A 370 -39.23 -35.09 -35.48
C VAL A 370 -39.65 -35.65 -36.83
N MET A 371 -39.02 -35.22 -37.93
CA MET A 371 -39.27 -35.77 -39.26
C MET A 371 -38.97 -37.28 -39.32
N ARG A 372 -37.82 -37.71 -38.79
CA ARG A 372 -37.44 -39.12 -38.73
C ARG A 372 -38.46 -39.94 -37.94
N ASN A 373 -38.88 -39.47 -36.77
CA ASN A 373 -39.85 -40.19 -35.93
C ASN A 373 -41.23 -40.28 -36.59
N ASN A 374 -41.67 -39.20 -37.25
CA ASN A 374 -42.92 -39.16 -38.00
C ASN A 374 -42.93 -40.18 -39.16
N LEU A 375 -41.83 -40.28 -39.91
CA LEU A 375 -41.67 -41.22 -41.02
C LEU A 375 -41.53 -42.68 -40.56
N VAL A 376 -40.92 -42.94 -39.39
CA VAL A 376 -40.63 -44.30 -38.90
C VAL A 376 -41.81 -44.90 -38.13
N TYR A 377 -42.56 -44.11 -37.34
CA TYR A 377 -43.58 -44.62 -36.42
C TYR A 377 -45.04 -44.42 -36.88
N GLY A 378 -45.27 -43.84 -38.06
CA GLY A 378 -46.52 -44.04 -38.82
C GLY A 378 -47.65 -43.01 -38.63
N GLU A 379 -47.46 -41.94 -37.86
CA GLU A 379 -48.39 -40.80 -37.89
C GLU A 379 -48.05 -39.91 -39.10
N LYS A 380 -48.68 -40.14 -40.25
CA LYS A 380 -48.51 -39.34 -41.48
C LYS A 380 -49.13 -37.94 -41.37
N ASP A 381 -48.87 -37.23 -40.29
CA ASP A 381 -49.25 -35.83 -40.15
C ASP A 381 -48.32 -34.96 -40.98
N VAL A 382 -48.74 -34.73 -42.23
CA VAL A 382 -48.08 -33.85 -43.20
C VAL A 382 -47.89 -32.45 -42.63
N SER A 383 -48.79 -31.97 -41.76
CA SER A 383 -48.67 -30.64 -41.13
C SER A 383 -47.45 -30.58 -40.22
N THR A 384 -47.21 -31.61 -39.41
CA THR A 384 -46.05 -31.69 -38.52
C THR A 384 -44.75 -31.86 -39.29
N LEU A 385 -44.77 -32.58 -40.41
CA LEU A 385 -43.61 -32.72 -41.29
C LEU A 385 -43.23 -31.37 -41.93
N LEU A 386 -44.21 -30.66 -42.49
CA LEU A 386 -44.01 -29.33 -43.09
C LEU A 386 -43.49 -28.32 -42.07
N LYS A 387 -44.05 -28.28 -40.85
CA LYS A 387 -43.54 -27.41 -39.77
C LYS A 387 -42.09 -27.71 -39.38
N SER A 388 -41.69 -28.98 -39.44
CA SER A 388 -40.32 -29.40 -39.13
C SER A 388 -39.36 -29.00 -40.25
N ILE A 389 -39.78 -29.10 -41.52
CA ILE A 389 -39.05 -28.60 -42.68
C ILE A 389 -38.88 -27.07 -42.59
N ASP A 390 -39.97 -26.32 -42.35
CA ASP A 390 -39.93 -24.87 -42.17
C ASP A 390 -39.03 -24.44 -41.01
N MET A 391 -38.94 -25.25 -39.96
CA MET A 391 -38.04 -24.99 -38.83
C MET A 391 -36.57 -25.20 -39.25
N ILE A 392 -36.25 -26.25 -40.00
CA ILE A 392 -34.90 -26.50 -40.49
C ILE A 392 -34.47 -25.40 -41.47
N GLU A 393 -35.32 -25.06 -42.44
CA GLU A 393 -35.02 -24.04 -43.45
C GLU A 393 -34.78 -22.67 -42.82
N ARG A 394 -35.64 -22.24 -41.89
CA ARG A 394 -35.45 -20.96 -41.19
C ARG A 394 -34.18 -20.92 -40.36
N ASN A 395 -33.86 -21.98 -39.63
CA ASN A 395 -32.63 -22.00 -38.82
C ASN A 395 -31.37 -22.08 -39.69
N SER A 396 -31.43 -22.78 -40.84
CA SER A 396 -30.33 -22.81 -41.81
C SER A 396 -30.09 -21.44 -42.44
N ALA A 397 -31.16 -20.74 -42.85
CA ALA A 397 -31.07 -19.39 -43.40
C ALA A 397 -30.59 -18.35 -42.37
N SER A 398 -30.93 -18.53 -41.09
CA SER A 398 -30.39 -17.70 -40.01
C SER A 398 -28.90 -17.97 -39.75
N MET A 399 -28.45 -19.22 -39.81
CA MET A 399 -27.03 -19.56 -39.68
C MET A 399 -26.19 -18.99 -40.84
N ASP A 400 -26.70 -19.06 -42.07
CA ASP A 400 -26.01 -18.53 -43.25
C ASP A 400 -25.76 -17.01 -43.14
N ARG A 401 -26.79 -16.25 -42.74
CA ARG A 401 -26.66 -14.82 -42.43
C ARG A 401 -25.64 -14.55 -41.31
N MET A 402 -25.72 -15.29 -40.21
CA MET A 402 -24.80 -15.11 -39.06
C MET A 402 -23.34 -15.42 -39.43
N ILE A 403 -23.10 -16.41 -40.30
CA ILE A 403 -21.75 -16.71 -40.81
C ILE A 403 -21.28 -15.59 -41.74
N SER A 404 -22.15 -15.07 -42.62
CA SER A 404 -21.84 -13.94 -43.48
C SER A 404 -21.47 -12.69 -42.67
N ASP A 405 -22.26 -12.36 -41.65
CA ASP A 405 -22.02 -11.24 -40.74
C ASP A 405 -20.67 -11.37 -40.01
N LEU A 406 -20.32 -12.58 -39.56
CA LEU A 406 -19.05 -12.84 -38.88
C LEU A 406 -17.85 -12.68 -39.82
N LEU A 407 -17.97 -13.14 -41.08
CA LEU A 407 -16.95 -12.96 -42.09
C LEU A 407 -16.77 -11.49 -42.47
N ASP A 408 -17.85 -10.72 -42.48
CA ASP A 408 -17.80 -9.29 -42.75
C ASP A 408 -17.19 -8.50 -41.59
N LEU A 409 -17.45 -8.91 -40.34
CA LEU A 409 -16.79 -8.33 -39.17
C LEU A 409 -15.27 -8.57 -39.19
N GLU A 410 -14.81 -9.77 -39.54
CA GLU A 410 -13.37 -10.07 -39.72
C GLU A 410 -12.74 -9.30 -40.90
N ARG A 411 -13.48 -9.09 -41.99
CA ARG A 411 -13.06 -8.24 -43.11
C ARG A 411 -12.95 -6.77 -42.70
N MET A 412 -13.86 -6.28 -41.84
CA MET A 412 -13.81 -4.93 -41.27
C MET A 412 -12.58 -4.77 -40.38
N GLU A 413 -12.36 -5.69 -39.45
CA GLU A 413 -11.22 -5.63 -38.52
C GLU A 413 -9.86 -5.73 -39.23
N SER A 414 -9.77 -6.51 -40.31
CA SER A 414 -8.55 -6.60 -41.12
C SER A 414 -8.37 -5.45 -42.12
N GLY A 415 -9.31 -4.50 -42.17
CA GLY A 415 -9.30 -3.37 -43.11
C GLY A 415 -9.50 -3.78 -44.58
N LYS A 416 -9.98 -4.99 -44.84
CA LYS A 416 -10.19 -5.56 -46.17
C LYS A 416 -11.64 -5.48 -46.66
N LEU A 417 -12.54 -4.92 -45.86
CA LEU A 417 -13.92 -4.71 -46.27
C LEU A 417 -13.97 -3.65 -47.38
N SER A 418 -14.26 -4.11 -48.61
CA SER A 418 -14.61 -3.25 -49.73
C SER A 418 -16.13 -3.21 -49.85
N LEU A 419 -16.70 -1.99 -49.87
CA LEU A 419 -18.12 -1.74 -50.07
C LEU A 419 -18.33 -1.20 -51.48
N GLU A 420 -19.16 -1.88 -52.27
CA GLU A 420 -19.57 -1.38 -53.57
C GLU A 420 -20.79 -0.48 -53.39
N ARG A 421 -20.55 0.84 -53.39
CA ARG A 421 -21.59 1.83 -53.08
C ARG A 421 -22.43 2.13 -54.31
N GLU A 422 -23.66 1.63 -54.33
CA GLU A 422 -24.66 1.97 -55.34
C GLU A 422 -25.76 2.84 -54.76
N LYS A 423 -26.39 3.68 -55.60
CA LYS A 423 -27.55 4.49 -55.18
C LYS A 423 -28.74 3.57 -54.98
N TYR A 424 -29.32 3.61 -53.79
CA TYR A 424 -30.45 2.76 -53.44
C TYR A 424 -31.68 3.58 -53.06
N ASP A 425 -32.84 3.17 -53.57
CA ASP A 425 -34.12 3.78 -53.21
C ASP A 425 -34.63 3.20 -51.88
N ILE A 426 -34.19 3.81 -50.79
CA ILE A 426 -34.64 3.39 -49.45
C ILE A 426 -36.14 3.57 -49.25
N SER A 427 -36.78 4.47 -50.01
CA SER A 427 -38.21 4.72 -49.87
C SER A 427 -38.99 3.48 -50.31
N ALA A 428 -38.59 2.87 -51.42
CA ALA A 428 -39.17 1.61 -51.89
C ALA A 428 -39.00 0.48 -50.86
N LEU A 429 -37.79 0.31 -50.31
CA LEU A 429 -37.49 -0.71 -49.30
C LEU A 429 -38.31 -0.51 -48.00
N LEU A 430 -38.40 0.72 -47.50
CA LEU A 430 -39.17 1.02 -46.29
C LEU A 430 -40.67 0.79 -46.50
N HIS A 431 -41.18 1.06 -47.69
CA HIS A 431 -42.56 0.74 -48.04
C HIS A 431 -42.80 -0.77 -48.09
N GLU A 432 -41.89 -1.54 -48.68
CA GLU A 432 -41.96 -3.01 -48.70
C GLU A 432 -41.91 -3.59 -47.27
N CYS A 433 -41.05 -3.07 -46.41
CA CYS A 433 -40.99 -3.44 -45.00
C CYS A 433 -42.32 -3.13 -44.28
N LYS A 434 -42.91 -1.96 -44.52
CA LYS A 434 -44.20 -1.61 -43.91
C LYS A 434 -45.32 -2.56 -44.34
N GLU A 435 -45.36 -2.97 -45.61
CA GLU A 435 -46.31 -3.97 -46.11
C GLU A 435 -46.06 -5.35 -45.46
N LEU A 436 -44.80 -5.76 -45.33
CA LEU A 436 -44.43 -7.03 -44.68
C LEU A 436 -44.90 -7.10 -43.22
N PHE A 437 -44.81 -5.99 -42.49
CA PHE A 437 -45.22 -5.92 -41.08
C PHE A 437 -46.69 -5.52 -40.87
N ALA A 438 -47.43 -5.14 -41.92
CA ALA A 438 -48.82 -4.69 -41.82
C ALA A 438 -49.73 -5.67 -41.02
N PRO A 439 -49.68 -7.00 -41.23
CA PRO A 439 -50.53 -7.93 -40.47
C PRO A 439 -50.23 -7.92 -38.97
N VAL A 440 -48.97 -7.75 -38.58
CA VAL A 440 -48.54 -7.71 -37.17
C VAL A 440 -48.91 -6.36 -36.55
N LEU A 441 -48.74 -5.27 -37.29
CA LEU A 441 -49.09 -3.92 -36.86
C LEU A 441 -50.60 -3.78 -36.63
N ASP A 442 -51.42 -4.31 -37.54
CA ASP A 442 -52.88 -4.31 -37.43
C ASP A 442 -53.36 -5.15 -36.24
N SER A 443 -52.77 -6.34 -36.02
CA SER A 443 -53.10 -7.21 -34.90
C SER A 443 -52.84 -6.58 -33.52
N LYS A 444 -51.96 -5.57 -33.47
CA LYS A 444 -51.56 -4.85 -32.26
C LYS A 444 -52.06 -3.40 -32.22
N SER A 445 -52.86 -2.97 -33.19
CA SER A 445 -53.35 -1.59 -33.33
C SER A 445 -52.23 -0.54 -33.32
N ILE A 446 -51.07 -0.85 -33.94
CA ILE A 446 -49.92 0.05 -34.01
C ILE A 446 -49.89 0.74 -35.38
N SER A 447 -49.84 2.07 -35.40
CA SER A 447 -49.66 2.84 -36.63
C SER A 447 -48.18 3.09 -36.93
N MET A 448 -47.75 2.80 -38.16
CA MET A 448 -46.39 3.08 -38.65
C MET A 448 -46.40 4.16 -39.75
N SER A 449 -45.65 5.24 -39.56
CA SER A 449 -45.36 6.26 -40.56
C SER A 449 -43.90 6.16 -41.02
N ILE A 450 -43.68 6.41 -42.31
CA ILE A 450 -42.34 6.44 -42.93
C ILE A 450 -42.00 7.90 -43.23
N HIS A 451 -40.81 8.32 -42.84
CA HIS A 451 -40.26 9.63 -43.17
C HIS A 451 -38.87 9.42 -43.77
N THR A 452 -38.70 9.77 -45.05
CA THR A 452 -37.42 9.70 -45.75
C THR A 452 -36.91 11.11 -46.06
N GLY A 453 -35.58 11.28 -46.01
CA GLY A 453 -34.92 12.52 -46.40
C GLY A 453 -34.78 12.64 -47.93
N PRO A 454 -34.45 13.84 -48.44
CA PRO A 454 -34.33 14.09 -49.89
C PRO A 454 -33.02 13.57 -50.51
N GLU A 455 -32.08 13.09 -49.70
CA GLU A 455 -30.76 12.65 -50.18
C GLU A 455 -30.74 11.16 -50.53
N PRO A 456 -30.09 10.75 -51.65
CA PRO A 456 -29.97 9.36 -52.02
C PRO A 456 -29.04 8.63 -51.05
N ILE A 457 -29.45 7.44 -50.62
CA ILE A 457 -28.62 6.58 -49.77
C ILE A 457 -27.76 5.70 -50.66
N PHE A 458 -26.52 5.49 -50.24
CA PHE A 458 -25.59 4.60 -50.90
C PHE A 458 -25.44 3.33 -50.07
N ALA A 459 -25.73 2.19 -50.67
CA ALA A 459 -25.69 0.87 -50.03
C ALA A 459 -24.99 -0.15 -50.95
N ASP A 460 -24.53 -1.25 -50.37
CA ASP A 460 -23.97 -2.40 -51.09
C ASP A 460 -25.06 -3.47 -51.20
N ILE A 461 -25.73 -3.53 -52.36
CA ILE A 461 -26.96 -4.31 -52.59
C ILE A 461 -26.64 -5.82 -52.69
N ALA A 462 -25.39 -6.19 -52.94
CA ALA A 462 -24.98 -7.59 -53.04
C ALA A 462 -24.90 -8.31 -51.67
N ARG A 463 -25.17 -7.59 -50.57
CA ARG A 463 -25.04 -8.06 -49.19
C ARG A 463 -26.32 -7.92 -48.36
N ASP A 464 -27.47 -7.70 -49.00
CA ASP A 464 -28.80 -7.56 -48.36
C ASP A 464 -29.46 -8.92 -48.08
#